data_AF-I1C9I2-F1
#
_entry.id   AF-I1C9I2-F1
#
_cell.length_a   1.000
_cell.length_b   1.000
_cell.length_c   1.000
_cell.angle_alpha   90.00
_cell.angle_beta   90.00
_cell.angle_gamma   90.00
#
_symmetry.space_group_name_H-M   'P 1'
#
loop_
_entity.id
_entity.type
_entity.pdbx_description
1 polymer ?
#
loop_
_entity_poly.entity_id
_entity_poly.type
_entity_poly.pdbx_seq_one_letter_code
_entity_poly.pdbx_strand_id
1 'polypeptide(L)'
;MPRKERIFTEKELLKYDGTDPSLPIYLAIDGEVFDVTKGRGWYGKGGSYHHFSGKDAARAYVTGCFQDHLTHDLRGLNENELKGVAHWKKFYENHHTYHKIGRVIHDPIPQDAPLPKPCKSAMKQKP
;
A
#
# COMPACT_ATOMS: atom_id res chain seq x y z
N MET A 1 -18.20 12.22 -15.96
CA MET A 1 -16.93 12.98 -15.84
C MET A 1 -15.83 12.00 -15.47
N PRO A 2 -14.80 11.78 -16.29
CA PRO A 2 -13.67 10.95 -15.88
C PRO A 2 -13.03 11.61 -14.65
N ARG A 3 -12.89 10.84 -13.56
CA ARG A 3 -12.28 11.31 -12.32
C ARG A 3 -10.82 11.60 -12.64
N LYS A 4 -10.40 12.87 -12.56
CA LYS A 4 -9.05 13.30 -12.93
C LYS A 4 -8.03 12.54 -12.08
N GLU A 5 -7.29 11.60 -12.70
CA GLU A 5 -6.27 10.84 -11.99
C GLU A 5 -5.18 11.80 -11.49
N ARG A 6 -4.93 11.79 -10.17
CA ARG A 6 -3.88 12.59 -9.56
C ARG A 6 -2.58 11.79 -9.52
N ILE A 7 -1.48 12.45 -9.85
CA ILE A 7 -0.15 11.92 -9.62
C ILE A 7 0.27 12.36 -8.21
N PHE A 8 0.76 11.42 -7.41
CA PHE A 8 1.31 11.67 -6.09
C PHE A 8 2.77 11.28 -6.05
N THR A 9 3.58 12.03 -5.32
CA THR A 9 4.90 11.57 -4.86
C THR A 9 4.76 10.85 -3.53
N GLU A 10 5.75 10.04 -3.14
CA GLU A 10 5.77 9.38 -1.82
C GLU A 10 5.63 10.41 -0.67
N LYS A 11 6.30 11.56 -0.80
CA LYS A 11 6.23 12.67 0.18
C LYS A 11 4.85 13.31 0.26
N GLU A 12 4.13 13.40 -0.85
CA GLU A 12 2.76 13.91 -0.86
C GLU A 12 1.78 12.90 -0.30
N LEU A 13 1.96 11.61 -0.63
CA LEU A 13 1.10 10.55 -0.16
C LEU A 13 1.18 10.42 1.37
N LEU A 14 2.37 10.59 1.96
CA LEU A 14 2.60 10.56 3.41
C LEU A 14 1.76 11.56 4.20
N LYS A 15 1.31 12.65 3.59
CA LYS A 15 0.42 13.63 4.25
C LYS A 15 -0.99 13.09 4.50
N TYR A 16 -1.37 12.02 3.82
CA TYR A 16 -2.69 11.40 3.87
C TYR A 16 -2.68 10.08 4.66
N ASP A 17 -1.85 10.00 5.70
CA ASP A 17 -1.72 8.84 6.58
C ASP A 17 -2.90 8.67 7.57
N GLY A 18 -3.81 9.64 7.63
CA GLY A 18 -4.95 9.63 8.55
C GLY A 18 -4.62 10.01 9.99
N THR A 19 -3.45 10.59 10.24
CA THR A 19 -3.12 11.27 11.50
C THR A 19 -3.88 12.59 11.65
N ASP A 20 -4.07 13.30 10.55
CA ASP A 20 -4.90 14.49 10.49
C ASP A 20 -6.39 14.11 10.24
N PRO A 21 -7.30 14.43 11.17
CA PRO A 21 -8.73 14.18 10.98
C PRO A 21 -9.36 15.02 9.86
N SER A 22 -8.76 16.17 9.52
CA SER A 22 -9.25 17.08 8.46
C SER A 22 -8.86 16.62 7.06
N LEU A 23 -7.82 15.79 6.93
CA LEU A 23 -7.35 15.28 5.64
C LEU A 23 -7.97 13.90 5.34
N PRO A 24 -8.21 13.59 4.06
CA PRO A 24 -8.59 12.24 3.64
C PRO A 24 -7.45 11.25 3.88
N ILE A 25 -7.78 9.96 3.84
CA ILE A 25 -6.82 8.87 4.04
C ILE A 25 -6.62 8.16 2.72
N TYR A 26 -5.38 8.17 2.25
CA TYR A 26 -5.00 7.51 1.02
C TYR A 26 -4.08 6.35 1.32
N LEU A 27 -4.17 5.30 0.53
CA LEU A 27 -3.19 4.23 0.49
C LEU A 27 -2.78 3.97 -0.93
N ALA A 28 -1.58 3.42 -1.11
CA ALA A 28 -1.14 2.94 -2.40
C ALA A 28 -0.86 1.44 -2.38
N ILE A 29 -1.16 0.80 -3.51
CA ILE A 29 -0.79 -0.57 -3.79
C ILE A 29 -0.39 -0.69 -5.26
N ASP A 30 0.82 -1.17 -5.49
CA ASP A 30 1.35 -1.42 -6.83
C ASP A 30 1.28 -0.16 -7.71
N GLY A 31 1.66 0.98 -7.12
CA GLY A 31 1.65 2.29 -7.76
C GLY A 31 0.28 2.95 -7.89
N GLU A 32 -0.83 2.28 -7.53
CA GLU A 32 -2.18 2.85 -7.61
C GLU A 32 -2.66 3.38 -6.27
N VAL A 33 -3.23 4.59 -6.27
CA VAL A 33 -3.67 5.30 -5.06
C VAL A 33 -5.17 5.24 -4.91
N PHE A 34 -5.63 4.81 -3.74
CA PHE A 34 -7.04 4.64 -3.37
C PHE A 34 -7.41 5.53 -2.20
N ASP A 35 -8.60 6.13 -2.27
CA ASP A 35 -9.21 6.84 -1.15
C ASP A 35 -9.92 5.83 -0.23
N VAL A 36 -9.36 5.69 0.98
CA VAL A 36 -9.87 4.83 2.05
C VAL A 36 -10.41 5.62 3.23
N THR A 37 -10.75 6.90 3.03
CA THR A 37 -11.30 7.77 4.09
C THR A 37 -12.56 7.17 4.73
N LYS A 38 -13.37 6.45 3.96
CA LYS A 38 -14.55 5.72 4.48
C LYS A 38 -14.18 4.62 5.47
N GLY A 39 -12.96 4.11 5.41
CA GLY A 39 -12.36 3.13 6.33
C GLY A 39 -11.54 3.76 7.46
N ARG A 40 -11.81 5.02 7.86
CA ARG A 40 -11.01 5.72 8.88
C ARG A 40 -10.84 4.97 10.20
N GLY A 41 -11.78 4.13 10.62
CA GLY A 41 -11.61 3.28 11.81
C GLY A 41 -10.49 2.24 11.68
N TRP A 42 -10.16 1.83 10.45
CA TRP A 42 -9.15 0.84 10.12
C TRP A 42 -7.79 1.47 9.78
N TYR A 43 -7.83 2.53 8.98
CA TYR A 43 -6.64 3.16 8.38
C TYR A 43 -6.24 4.47 9.07
N GLY A 44 -7.13 5.08 9.85
CA GLY A 44 -6.81 6.27 10.62
C GLY A 44 -5.92 5.97 11.83
N LYS A 45 -5.45 7.02 12.48
CA LYS A 45 -4.62 6.91 13.69
C LYS A 45 -5.24 5.97 14.73
N GLY A 46 -4.48 4.94 15.12
CA GLY A 46 -4.92 3.92 16.09
C GLY A 46 -5.67 2.73 15.48
N GLY A 47 -5.96 2.75 14.17
CA GLY A 47 -6.54 1.61 13.47
C GLY A 47 -5.54 0.50 13.18
N SER A 48 -6.02 -0.75 13.10
CA SER A 48 -5.18 -1.94 12.89
C SER A 48 -4.45 -1.98 11.55
N TYR A 49 -4.82 -1.12 10.59
CA TYR A 49 -4.23 -1.04 9.25
C TYR A 49 -3.60 0.33 8.98
N HIS A 50 -3.39 1.16 10.01
CA HIS A 50 -2.84 2.51 9.88
C HIS A 50 -1.46 2.56 9.19
N HIS A 51 -0.67 1.49 9.30
CA HIS A 51 0.66 1.40 8.69
C HIS A 51 0.63 1.41 7.15
N PHE A 52 -0.51 1.08 6.54
CA PHE A 52 -0.73 1.13 5.09
C PHE A 52 -1.08 2.54 4.59
N SER A 53 -1.51 3.42 5.49
CA SER A 53 -1.95 4.77 5.13
C SER A 53 -0.76 5.65 4.76
N GLY A 54 -0.95 6.47 3.73
CA GLY A 54 -0.01 7.47 3.26
C GLY A 54 1.22 6.91 2.55
N LYS A 55 1.23 5.64 2.14
CA LYS A 55 2.38 5.04 1.44
C LYS A 55 1.97 3.88 0.54
N ASP A 56 2.90 3.44 -0.30
CA ASP A 56 2.77 2.19 -1.04
C ASP A 56 3.43 1.07 -0.25
N ALA A 57 2.59 0.14 0.20
CA ALA A 57 3.00 -0.99 1.02
C ALA A 57 2.63 -2.32 0.35
N ALA A 58 2.62 -2.36 -0.99
CA ALA A 58 2.29 -3.53 -1.80
C ALA A 58 2.95 -4.82 -1.30
N ARG A 59 4.23 -4.76 -0.90
CA ARG A 59 4.95 -5.92 -0.36
C ARG A 59 4.37 -6.43 0.96
N ALA A 60 3.95 -5.54 1.86
CA ALA A 60 3.42 -5.91 3.17
C ALA A 60 2.08 -6.66 3.08
N TYR A 61 1.27 -6.40 2.05
CA TYR A 61 -0.03 -7.06 1.84
C TYR A 61 0.06 -8.59 1.72
N VAL A 62 1.18 -9.08 1.18
CA VAL A 62 1.35 -10.52 0.89
C VAL A 62 2.31 -11.20 1.84
N THR A 63 3.26 -10.44 2.39
CA THR A 63 4.23 -10.96 3.34
C THR A 63 3.74 -10.89 4.79
N GLY A 64 2.69 -10.11 5.07
CA GLY A 64 2.20 -9.88 6.44
C GLY A 64 3.19 -9.13 7.34
N CYS A 65 4.19 -8.46 6.77
CA CYS A 65 5.22 -7.75 7.51
C CYS A 65 4.96 -6.24 7.52
N PHE A 66 4.37 -5.74 8.59
CA PHE A 66 4.00 -4.32 8.69
C PHE A 66 5.10 -3.45 9.30
N GLN A 67 6.31 -4.01 9.54
CA GLN A 67 7.46 -3.28 10.06
C GLN A 67 8.51 -3.03 8.97
N ASP A 68 8.93 -4.09 8.25
CA ASP A 68 10.03 -4.02 7.29
C ASP A 68 9.59 -3.98 5.82
N HIS A 69 8.34 -4.34 5.51
CA HIS A 69 7.85 -4.45 4.12
C HIS A 69 6.85 -3.38 3.70
N LEU A 70 6.82 -2.24 4.39
CA LEU A 70 6.04 -1.07 3.97
C LEU A 70 6.71 -0.36 2.79
N THR A 71 6.86 -1.07 1.68
CA THR A 71 7.54 -0.63 0.46
C THR A 71 6.81 -1.10 -0.79
N HIS A 72 7.00 -0.35 -1.88
CA HIS A 72 6.59 -0.72 -3.24
C HIS A 72 7.52 -1.76 -3.88
N ASP A 73 8.64 -2.12 -3.24
CA ASP A 73 9.61 -3.08 -3.77
C ASP A 73 9.07 -4.52 -3.78
N LEU A 74 8.66 -4.98 -4.96
CA LEU A 74 8.19 -6.35 -5.20
C LEU A 74 9.32 -7.33 -5.57
N ARG A 75 10.58 -6.89 -5.62
CA ARG A 75 11.72 -7.76 -5.96
C ARG A 75 11.89 -8.86 -4.91
N GLY A 76 12.17 -10.07 -5.37
CA GLY A 76 12.34 -11.23 -4.49
C GLY A 76 11.03 -11.81 -3.92
N LEU A 77 9.88 -11.30 -4.33
CA LEU A 77 8.60 -11.98 -4.10
C LEU A 77 8.46 -13.17 -5.06
N ASN A 78 7.86 -14.26 -4.59
CA ASN A 78 7.53 -15.41 -5.41
C ASN A 78 6.23 -15.18 -6.22
N GLU A 79 5.92 -16.06 -7.17
CA GLU A 79 4.74 -15.93 -8.03
C GLU A 79 3.41 -15.88 -7.26
N ASN A 80 3.30 -16.60 -6.14
CA ASN A 80 2.09 -16.58 -5.32
C ASN A 80 1.93 -15.25 -4.58
N GLU A 81 3.04 -14.68 -4.10
CA GLU A 81 3.06 -13.35 -3.50
C GLU A 81 2.70 -12.27 -4.55
N LEU A 82 3.26 -12.34 -5.76
CA LEU A 82 2.89 -11.41 -6.85
C LEU A 82 1.40 -11.51 -7.22
N LYS A 83 0.84 -12.73 -7.26
CA LYS A 83 -0.60 -12.94 -7.43
C LYS A 83 -1.42 -12.35 -6.27
N GLY A 84 -0.90 -12.43 -5.04
CA GLY A 84 -1.50 -11.80 -3.86
C GLY A 84 -1.56 -10.28 -3.98
N VAL A 85 -0.51 -9.63 -4.49
CA VAL A 85 -0.50 -8.18 -4.71
C VAL A 85 -1.56 -7.80 -5.72
N ALA A 86 -1.63 -8.53 -6.84
CA ALA A 86 -2.65 -8.31 -7.86
C ALA A 86 -4.08 -8.56 -7.33
N HIS A 87 -4.27 -9.53 -6.43
CA HIS A 87 -5.54 -9.77 -5.77
C HIS A 87 -5.97 -8.58 -4.91
N TRP A 88 -5.07 -8.08 -4.05
CA TRP A 88 -5.35 -6.92 -3.21
C TRP A 88 -5.60 -5.65 -4.02
N LYS A 89 -4.85 -5.44 -5.09
CA LYS A 89 -5.09 -4.35 -6.04
C LYS A 89 -6.51 -4.40 -6.58
N LYS A 90 -6.93 -5.56 -7.10
CA LYS A 90 -8.30 -5.78 -7.58
C LYS A 90 -9.35 -5.62 -6.49
N PHE A 91 -9.05 -5.98 -5.25
CA PHE A 91 -9.95 -5.76 -4.12
C PHE A 91 -10.26 -4.28 -3.94
N TYR A 92 -9.23 -3.41 -3.93
CA TYR A 92 -9.43 -1.96 -3.82
C TYR A 92 -10.06 -1.33 -5.06
N GLU A 93 -9.72 -1.82 -6.26
CA GLU A 93 -10.35 -1.38 -7.51
C GLU A 93 -11.85 -1.67 -7.55
N ASN A 94 -12.28 -2.84 -7.06
CA ASN A 94 -13.68 -3.27 -7.07
C ASN A 94 -14.42 -2.93 -5.77
N HIS A 95 -13.77 -2.26 -4.82
CA HIS A 95 -14.39 -1.95 -3.55
C HIS A 95 -15.53 -0.94 -3.73
N HIS A 96 -16.67 -1.19 -3.11
CA HIS A 96 -17.85 -0.33 -3.28
C HIS A 96 -17.70 1.05 -2.61
N THR A 97 -16.84 1.19 -1.59
CA THR A 97 -16.59 2.46 -0.87
C THR A 97 -15.19 3.05 -1.07
N TYR A 98 -14.24 2.28 -1.60
CA TYR A 98 -12.91 2.81 -1.88
C TYR A 98 -12.82 3.12 -3.36
N HIS A 99 -12.11 4.19 -3.69
CA HIS A 99 -12.08 4.66 -5.05
C HIS A 99 -10.65 4.98 -5.45
N LYS A 100 -10.26 4.51 -6.63
CA LYS A 100 -9.02 4.94 -7.26
C LYS A 100 -9.10 6.44 -7.51
N ILE A 101 -8.11 7.17 -7.01
CA ILE A 101 -7.98 8.63 -7.18
C ILE A 101 -6.75 9.01 -7.99
N GLY A 102 -5.82 8.08 -8.20
CA GLY A 102 -4.56 8.42 -8.80
C GLY A 102 -3.53 7.31 -8.80
N ARG A 103 -2.28 7.71 -8.99
CA ARG A 103 -1.08 6.87 -8.95
C ARG A 103 0.04 7.55 -8.20
N VAL A 104 0.88 6.76 -7.56
CA VAL A 104 2.09 7.24 -6.89
C VAL A 104 3.30 6.96 -7.76
N ILE A 105 4.16 7.96 -7.92
CA ILE A 105 5.46 7.82 -8.57
C ILE A 105 6.48 7.55 -7.48
N HIS A 106 7.21 6.45 -7.66
CA HIS A 106 8.31 6.04 -6.82
C HIS A 106 9.63 6.40 -7.48
N ASP A 107 10.61 6.76 -6.67
CA ASP A 107 11.98 6.90 -7.17
C ASP A 107 12.49 5.54 -7.67
N PRO A 108 13.29 5.51 -8.75
CA PRO A 108 13.80 4.26 -9.29
C PRO A 108 14.65 3.55 -8.23
N ILE A 109 14.32 2.28 -7.96
CA ILE A 109 15.09 1.47 -7.03
C ILE A 109 16.48 1.23 -7.62
N PRO A 110 17.58 1.58 -6.93
CA PRO A 110 18.93 1.31 -7.41
C PRO A 110 19.14 -0.18 -7.69
N GLN A 111 19.83 -0.51 -8.77
CA GLN A 111 20.06 -1.91 -9.17
C GLN A 111 20.90 -2.69 -8.14
N ASP A 112 21.75 -1.99 -7.40
CA ASP A 112 22.59 -2.47 -6.31
C ASP A 112 21.90 -2.44 -4.93
N ALA A 113 20.68 -1.90 -4.85
CA ALA A 113 19.95 -1.85 -3.58
C ALA A 113 19.67 -3.28 -3.08
N PRO A 114 20.03 -3.60 -1.83
CA PRO A 114 19.82 -4.92 -1.26
C PRO A 114 18.34 -5.27 -1.30
N LEU A 115 18.03 -6.54 -1.59
CA LEU A 115 16.65 -7.02 -1.54
C LEU A 115 16.07 -6.79 -0.13
N PRO A 116 14.78 -6.43 -0.03
CA PRO A 116 14.14 -6.30 1.27
C PRO A 116 14.27 -7.61 2.06
N LYS A 117 14.69 -7.50 3.33
CA LYS A 117 14.96 -8.65 4.20
C LYS A 117 13.74 -9.57 4.28
N PRO A 118 13.89 -10.90 4.24
CA PRO A 118 12.76 -11.81 4.39
C PRO A 118 12.00 -11.56 5.69
N CYS A 119 10.67 -11.53 5.62
CA CYS A 119 9.83 -11.37 6.80
C CYS A 119 9.99 -12.58 7.73
N LYS A 120 10.34 -12.34 9.01
CA LYS A 120 10.40 -13.40 10.04
C LYS A 120 9.02 -14.02 10.33
N SER A 121 7.93 -13.30 10.10
CA SER A 121 6.56 -13.78 10.32
C SER A 121 6.00 -14.63 9.17
N ALA A 122 6.62 -14.62 7.98
CA ALA A 122 6.18 -15.42 6.84
C ALA A 122 6.36 -16.94 7.05
N MET A 123 7.11 -17.35 8.08
CA MET A 123 7.35 -18.77 8.38
C MET A 123 6.19 -19.51 9.06
N LYS A 124 5.05 -18.84 9.39
CA LYS A 124 3.93 -19.48 10.11
C LYS A 124 2.68 -19.79 9.30
N GLN A 125 2.74 -19.73 7.97
CA GLN A 125 1.64 -20.21 7.11
C GLN A 125 2.15 -21.24 6.09
N LYS A 126 2.66 -22.36 6.58
CA LYS A 126 2.67 -23.62 5.84
C LYS A 126 2.02 -24.68 6.74
N PRO A 127 0.81 -25.15 6.44
CA PRO A 127 0.37 -26.44 6.93
C PRO A 127 1.23 -27.57 6.34
#